data_AF-A0A6D0IR75-F1
#
_entry.id   AF-A0A6D0IR75-F1
#
_cell.length_a   1.000
_cell.length_b   1.000
_cell.length_c   1.000
_cell.angle_alpha   90.00
_cell.angle_beta   90.00
_cell.angle_gamma   90.00
#
_symmetry.space_group_name_H-M   'P 1'
#
loop_
_entity.id
_entity.type
_entity.pdbx_description
1 polymer ?
#
loop_
_entity_poly.entity_id
_entity_poly.type
_entity_poly.pdbx_seq_one_letter_code
_entity_poly.pdbx_strand_id
1 'polypeptide(L)'
;MNPVPAQREYFLDSIRAWLMLLGIPFHISLIYSSHTWHVNSAEPSLWLTLFNDFIHSFRMQVFFVISGYFSYMLFLRYPLKKWWKVRVERVGIPMLTAIPLLTLPQFIMLQYVKGKAESWPGLSLYDKYNTLAWELISHLWFLLVLVVMTTLCVWIFKRIRNNLENSDKTNKKFSMVKLSVIFLCLGIGYAVIRRTIFIVYPPILSNGMFNFIVMQTLFYLPFFILGALAFIFPHLKALFTTPSRGCTLAAALAFVAYLL
;
A
#
# COMPACT_ATOMS: atom_id res chain seq x y z
N MET A 1 -6.49 33.84 20.80
CA MET A 1 -5.36 33.59 19.87
C MET A 1 -5.83 32.62 18.80
N ASN A 2 -6.01 33.10 17.56
CA ASN A 2 -6.23 32.20 16.43
C ASN A 2 -4.97 31.34 16.28
N PRO A 3 -5.07 29.99 16.27
CA PRO A 3 -3.90 29.18 16.03
C PRO A 3 -3.40 29.50 14.63
N VAL A 4 -2.13 29.92 14.53
CA VAL A 4 -1.44 30.10 13.25
C VAL A 4 -1.72 28.83 12.42
N PRO A 5 -2.30 28.95 11.21
CA PRO A 5 -2.58 27.78 10.40
C PRO A 5 -1.27 27.03 10.19
N ALA A 6 -1.21 25.78 10.65
CA ALA A 6 -0.08 24.91 10.35
C ALA A 6 0.17 24.95 8.84
N GLN A 7 1.39 25.32 8.45
CA GLN A 7 1.77 25.48 7.04
C GLN A 7 1.42 24.20 6.28
N ARG A 8 0.55 24.34 5.27
CA ARG A 8 0.10 23.19 4.47
C ARG A 8 1.30 22.60 3.73
N GLU A 9 1.48 21.30 3.84
CA GLU A 9 2.57 20.57 3.18
C GLU A 9 2.24 20.36 1.69
N TYR A 10 2.29 21.44 0.90
CA TYR A 10 1.91 21.45 -0.52
C TYR A 10 2.68 20.38 -1.33
N PHE A 11 3.94 20.16 -0.99
CA PHE A 11 4.79 19.15 -1.65
C PHE A 11 4.22 17.73 -1.55
N LEU A 12 3.72 17.32 -0.38
CA LEU A 12 3.16 15.98 -0.19
C LEU A 12 1.80 15.81 -0.89
N ASP A 13 1.03 16.90 -0.99
CA ASP A 13 -0.20 16.93 -1.79
C ASP A 13 0.13 16.80 -3.29
N SER A 14 1.16 17.48 -3.78
CA SER A 14 1.63 17.37 -5.17
C SER A 14 2.15 15.97 -5.50
N ILE A 15 2.97 15.35 -4.65
CA ILE A 15 3.44 13.97 -4.87
C ILE A 15 2.25 13.03 -4.98
N ARG A 16 1.27 13.15 -4.08
CA ARG A 16 0.08 12.30 -4.11
C ARG A 16 -0.65 12.44 -5.45
N ALA A 17 -0.81 13.66 -5.97
CA ALA A 17 -1.46 13.90 -7.25
C ALA A 17 -0.69 13.22 -8.41
N TRP A 18 0.63 13.37 -8.45
CA TRP A 18 1.47 12.70 -9.46
C TRP A 18 1.40 11.18 -9.37
N LEU A 19 1.44 10.61 -8.17
CA LEU A 19 1.31 9.16 -7.98
C LEU A 19 -0.08 8.64 -8.38
N MET A 20 -1.14 9.45 -8.21
CA MET A 20 -2.47 9.11 -8.70
C MET A 20 -2.50 9.12 -10.23
N LEU A 21 -1.91 10.16 -10.85
CA LEU A 21 -1.80 10.29 -12.30
C LEU A 21 -1.00 9.13 -12.92
N LEU A 22 0.12 8.73 -12.29
CA LEU A 22 0.94 7.59 -12.71
C LEU A 22 0.18 6.25 -12.69
N GLY A 23 -0.96 6.16 -11.99
CA GLY A 23 -1.82 5.00 -12.04
C GLY A 23 -2.40 4.73 -13.44
N ILE A 24 -2.69 5.78 -14.21
CA ILE A 24 -3.26 5.66 -15.56
C ILE A 24 -2.28 4.96 -16.51
N PRO A 25 -1.06 5.49 -16.76
CA PRO A 25 -0.10 4.82 -17.65
C PRO A 25 0.35 3.47 -17.08
N PHE A 26 0.36 3.29 -15.75
CA PHE A 26 0.60 1.98 -15.13
C PHE A 26 -0.44 0.94 -15.58
N HIS A 27 -1.73 1.21 -15.46
CA HIS A 27 -2.77 0.26 -15.86
C HIS A 27 -2.84 0.04 -17.38
N ILE A 28 -2.53 1.06 -18.19
CA ILE A 28 -2.44 0.91 -19.65
C ILE A 28 -1.26 0.02 -20.02
N SER A 29 -0.10 0.22 -19.39
CA SER A 29 1.10 -0.60 -19.65
C SER A 29 0.90 -2.08 -19.33
N LEU A 30 0.04 -2.41 -18.35
CA LEU A 30 -0.27 -3.78 -17.96
C LEU A 30 -0.85 -4.60 -19.12
N ILE A 31 -1.68 -3.98 -19.97
CA ILE A 31 -2.27 -4.63 -21.15
C ILE A 31 -1.18 -5.11 -22.12
N TYR A 32 -0.09 -4.36 -22.26
CA TYR A 32 1.00 -4.65 -23.17
C TYR A 32 2.24 -5.22 -22.48
N SER A 33 2.14 -5.57 -21.20
CA SER A 33 3.24 -6.13 -20.42
C SER A 33 3.22 -7.67 -20.47
N SER A 34 4.32 -8.30 -20.07
CA SER A 34 4.37 -9.75 -19.87
C SER A 34 3.62 -10.24 -18.61
N HIS A 35 3.11 -9.33 -17.78
CA HIS A 35 2.36 -9.67 -16.57
C HIS A 35 0.95 -10.16 -16.90
N THR A 36 0.46 -11.17 -16.19
CA THR A 36 -0.90 -11.69 -16.37
C THR A 36 -1.93 -10.65 -15.91
N TRP A 37 -2.78 -10.20 -16.83
CA TRP A 37 -3.84 -9.25 -16.56
C TRP A 37 -5.20 -9.76 -17.09
N HIS A 38 -6.26 -8.97 -16.88
CA HIS A 38 -7.57 -9.31 -17.39
C HIS A 38 -7.60 -9.38 -18.91
N VAL A 39 -6.83 -8.52 -19.58
CA VAL A 39 -6.65 -8.45 -21.03
C VAL A 39 -5.17 -8.19 -21.29
N ASN A 40 -4.55 -8.99 -22.15
CA ASN A 40 -3.16 -8.83 -22.58
C ASN A 40 -3.08 -8.82 -24.10
N SER A 41 -2.11 -8.08 -24.66
CA SER A 41 -1.77 -8.15 -26.08
C SER A 41 -1.14 -9.50 -26.43
N ALA A 42 -1.29 -9.94 -27.68
CA ALA A 42 -0.66 -11.17 -28.17
C ALA A 42 0.87 -11.06 -28.13
N GLU A 43 1.39 -9.87 -28.44
CA GLU A 43 2.82 -9.56 -28.36
C GLU A 43 3.09 -8.58 -27.21
N PRO A 44 3.82 -8.99 -26.16
CA PRO A 44 4.16 -8.10 -25.05
C PRO A 44 5.34 -7.18 -25.41
N SER A 45 5.30 -5.96 -24.88
CA SER A 45 6.39 -4.99 -24.98
C SER A 45 7.28 -5.03 -23.74
N LEU A 46 8.57 -5.33 -23.94
CA LEU A 46 9.57 -5.30 -22.86
C LEU A 46 9.64 -3.91 -22.21
N TRP A 47 9.60 -2.84 -23.01
CA TRP A 47 9.66 -1.47 -22.49
C TRP A 47 8.47 -1.15 -21.57
N LEU A 48 7.26 -1.54 -21.97
CA LEU A 48 6.07 -1.32 -21.14
C LEU A 48 6.05 -2.21 -19.90
N THR A 49 6.65 -3.41 -19.98
CA THR A 49 6.88 -4.27 -18.81
C THR A 49 7.83 -3.60 -17.81
N LEU A 50 9.00 -3.15 -18.27
CA LEU A 50 9.97 -2.44 -17.42
C LEU A 50 9.40 -1.16 -16.83
N PHE A 51 8.60 -0.41 -17.60
CA PHE A 51 7.90 0.77 -17.11
C PHE A 51 6.88 0.44 -16.03
N ASN A 52 6.12 -0.65 -16.22
CA ASN A 52 5.16 -1.15 -15.23
C ASN A 52 5.87 -1.50 -13.92
N ASP A 53 6.94 -2.30 -14.02
CA ASP A 53 7.77 -2.75 -12.90
C ASP A 53 8.43 -1.59 -12.16
N PHE A 54 8.93 -0.60 -12.89
CA PHE A 54 9.49 0.62 -12.32
C PHE A 54 8.47 1.34 -11.44
N ILE A 55 7.26 1.61 -11.95
CA ILE A 55 6.21 2.27 -11.17
C ILE A 55 5.77 1.39 -10.00
N HIS A 56 5.63 0.09 -10.21
CA HIS A 56 5.20 -0.85 -9.17
C HIS A 56 6.16 -0.88 -7.98
N SER A 57 7.46 -0.76 -8.23
CA SER A 57 8.51 -0.88 -7.21
C SER A 57 8.41 0.14 -6.07
N PHE A 58 7.80 1.31 -6.31
CA PHE A 58 7.73 2.38 -5.30
C PHE A 58 6.34 2.99 -5.10
N ARG A 59 5.44 2.97 -6.09
CA ARG A 59 4.22 3.78 -6.06
C ARG A 59 3.36 3.51 -4.82
N MET A 60 3.09 2.23 -4.52
CA MET A 60 2.23 1.85 -3.41
C MET A 60 2.91 2.11 -2.06
N GLN A 61 4.19 1.80 -1.96
CA GLN A 61 5.03 2.01 -0.79
C GLN A 61 5.03 3.51 -0.41
N VAL A 62 5.23 4.39 -1.39
CA VAL A 62 5.20 5.85 -1.18
C VAL A 62 3.79 6.33 -0.79
N PHE A 63 2.73 5.79 -1.40
CA PHE A 63 1.36 6.10 -0.97
C PHE A 63 1.10 5.74 0.49
N PHE A 64 1.59 4.60 0.98
CA PHE A 64 1.46 4.23 2.38
C PHE A 64 2.27 5.14 3.31
N VAL A 65 3.48 5.57 2.92
CA VAL A 65 4.25 6.59 3.65
C VAL A 65 3.46 7.89 3.76
N ILE A 66 2.94 8.39 2.64
CA ILE A 66 2.15 9.63 2.62
C ILE A 66 0.89 9.48 3.49
N SER A 67 0.18 8.36 3.36
CA SER A 67 -1.03 8.09 4.14
C SER A 67 -0.74 8.04 5.64
N GLY A 68 0.38 7.43 6.05
CA GLY A 68 0.85 7.39 7.43
C GLY A 68 1.19 8.76 8.00
N TYR A 69 1.88 9.60 7.21
CA TYR A 69 2.22 10.97 7.56
C TYR A 69 0.98 11.79 7.91
N PHE A 70 0.02 11.86 6.97
CA PHE A 70 -1.21 12.62 7.17
C PHE A 70 -2.11 12.00 8.25
N SER A 71 -2.10 10.68 8.39
CA SER A 71 -2.83 9.98 9.42
C SER A 71 -2.42 10.41 10.83
N TYR A 72 -1.12 10.40 11.10
CA TYR A 72 -0.60 10.77 12.42
C TYR A 72 -0.78 12.27 12.69
N MET A 73 -0.59 13.11 11.67
CA MET A 73 -0.91 14.54 11.76
C MET A 73 -2.36 14.78 12.20
N LEU A 74 -3.33 14.08 11.60
CA LEU A 74 -4.75 14.20 11.97
C LEU A 74 -5.06 13.56 13.32
N PHE A 75 -4.33 12.50 13.70
CA PHE A 75 -4.48 11.85 15.00
C PHE A 75 -4.15 12.79 16.16
N LEU A 76 -3.15 13.66 15.99
CA LEU A 76 -2.82 14.69 16.99
C LEU A 76 -3.83 15.85 17.01
N ARG A 77 -4.56 16.08 15.92
CA ARG A 77 -5.48 17.22 15.77
C ARG A 77 -6.89 16.94 16.25
N TYR A 78 -7.35 15.70 16.16
CA TYR A 78 -8.73 15.31 16.46
C TYR A 78 -8.83 14.30 17.59
N PRO A 79 -9.91 14.33 18.39
CA PRO A 79 -10.22 13.24 19.32
C PRO A 79 -10.29 11.89 18.59
N LEU A 80 -9.84 10.82 19.25
CA LEU A 80 -9.66 9.50 18.63
C LEU A 80 -10.89 9.01 17.84
N LYS A 81 -12.08 9.12 18.43
CA LYS A 81 -13.34 8.69 17.79
C LYS A 81 -13.61 9.48 16.49
N LYS A 82 -13.38 10.80 16.51
CA LYS A 82 -13.57 11.68 15.36
C LYS A 82 -12.54 11.40 14.27
N TRP A 83 -11.27 11.24 14.64
CA TRP A 83 -10.19 10.89 13.71
C TRP A 83 -10.50 9.58 12.97
N TRP A 84 -10.84 8.53 13.71
CA TRP A 84 -11.14 7.21 13.16
C TRP A 84 -12.35 7.28 12.21
N LYS A 85 -13.45 7.89 12.67
CA LYS A 85 -14.69 8.03 11.88
C LYS A 85 -14.43 8.74 10.55
N VAL A 86 -13.82 9.93 10.59
CA VAL A 86 -13.56 10.73 9.38
C VAL A 86 -12.70 9.97 8.38
N ARG A 87 -11.72 9.21 8.85
CA ARG A 87 -10.80 8.49 7.96
C ARG A 87 -11.43 7.23 7.37
N VAL A 88 -12.13 6.45 8.19
CA VAL A 88 -12.86 5.26 7.73
C VAL A 88 -13.98 5.65 6.78
N GLU A 89 -14.70 6.74 7.02
CA GLU A 89 -15.73 7.22 6.08
C GLU A 89 -15.13 7.66 4.74
N ARG A 90 -14.05 8.46 4.77
CA ARG A 90 -13.40 8.96 3.54
C ARG A 90 -12.78 7.87 2.65
N VAL A 91 -12.40 6.73 3.23
CA VAL A 91 -11.78 5.62 2.48
C VAL A 91 -12.76 4.48 2.27
N GLY A 92 -13.49 4.11 3.30
CA GLY A 92 -14.44 3.00 3.30
C GLY A 92 -15.68 3.27 2.46
N ILE A 93 -16.23 4.50 2.45
CA ILE A 93 -17.39 4.81 1.61
C ILE A 93 -17.02 4.65 0.11
N PRO A 94 -15.96 5.29 -0.43
CA PRO A 94 -15.57 5.08 -1.82
C PRO A 94 -15.28 3.62 -2.17
N MET A 95 -14.68 2.87 -1.24
CA MET A 95 -14.43 1.44 -1.43
C MET A 95 -15.74 0.66 -1.57
N LEU A 96 -16.67 0.84 -0.63
CA LEU A 96 -17.95 0.12 -0.61
C LEU A 96 -18.85 0.50 -1.79
N THR A 97 -18.81 1.76 -2.25
CA THR A 97 -19.57 2.21 -3.42
C THR A 97 -18.95 1.73 -4.73
N ALA A 98 -17.62 1.66 -4.82
CA ALA A 98 -16.93 1.15 -6.02
C ALA A 98 -17.20 -0.35 -6.27
N ILE A 99 -17.55 -1.12 -5.23
CA ILE A 99 -17.86 -2.55 -5.40
C ILE A 99 -19.05 -2.77 -6.36
N PRO A 100 -20.28 -2.32 -6.05
CA PRO A 100 -21.43 -2.52 -6.91
C PRO A 100 -21.38 -1.68 -8.19
N LEU A 101 -20.73 -0.51 -8.17
CA LEU A 101 -20.72 0.40 -9.32
C LEU A 101 -19.67 0.03 -10.37
N LEU A 102 -18.53 -0.54 -9.97
CA LEU A 102 -17.40 -0.77 -10.88
C LEU A 102 -16.99 -2.24 -10.90
N THR A 103 -16.56 -2.78 -9.75
CA THR A 103 -15.90 -4.11 -9.74
C THR A 103 -16.88 -5.26 -9.99
N LEU A 104 -18.13 -5.14 -9.54
CA LEU A 104 -19.14 -6.17 -9.76
C LEU A 104 -19.58 -6.23 -11.24
N PRO A 105 -19.92 -5.11 -11.92
CA PRO A 105 -20.14 -5.10 -13.37
C PRO A 105 -18.93 -5.62 -14.15
N GLN A 106 -17.71 -5.20 -13.78
CA GLN A 106 -16.47 -5.68 -14.39
C GLN A 106 -16.33 -7.20 -14.23
N PHE A 107 -16.56 -7.73 -13.03
CA PHE A 107 -16.51 -9.17 -12.76
C PHE A 107 -17.51 -9.93 -13.64
N ILE A 108 -18.76 -9.49 -13.69
CA ILE A 108 -19.82 -10.12 -14.51
C ILE A 108 -19.39 -10.13 -15.98
N MET A 109 -18.96 -8.99 -16.52
CA MET A 109 -18.46 -8.88 -17.90
C MET A 109 -17.32 -9.88 -18.18
N LEU A 110 -16.35 -9.98 -17.27
CA LEU A 110 -15.21 -10.88 -17.42
C LEU A 110 -15.59 -12.36 -17.35
N GLN A 111 -16.61 -12.72 -16.57
CA GLN A 111 -17.14 -14.09 -16.54
C GLN A 111 -17.67 -14.52 -17.90
N TYR A 112 -18.38 -13.62 -18.60
CA TYR A 112 -18.88 -13.87 -19.95
C TYR A 112 -17.77 -13.90 -20.99
N VAL A 113 -16.90 -12.89 -21.01
CA VAL A 113 -15.83 -12.78 -22.03
C VAL A 113 -14.81 -13.91 -21.92
N LYS A 114 -14.51 -14.38 -20.71
CA LYS A 114 -13.54 -15.48 -20.49
C LYS A 114 -14.17 -16.87 -20.49
N GLY A 115 -15.46 -17.00 -20.80
CA GLY A 115 -16.17 -18.29 -20.81
C GLY A 115 -16.24 -18.99 -19.45
N LYS A 116 -16.02 -18.28 -18.34
CA LYS A 116 -16.04 -18.85 -16.98
C LYS A 116 -17.46 -18.96 -16.42
N ALA A 117 -18.43 -18.24 -17.01
CA ALA A 117 -19.82 -18.22 -16.60
C ALA A 117 -20.47 -19.62 -16.54
N GLU A 118 -20.11 -20.52 -17.45
CA GLU A 118 -20.67 -21.89 -17.51
C GLU A 118 -20.19 -22.77 -16.35
N SER A 119 -18.95 -22.59 -15.90
CA SER A 119 -18.36 -23.34 -14.79
C SER A 119 -18.81 -22.84 -13.41
N TRP A 120 -19.37 -21.62 -13.35
CA TRP A 120 -19.74 -20.95 -12.10
C TRP A 120 -20.71 -21.73 -11.22
N PRO A 121 -21.81 -22.34 -11.74
CA PRO A 121 -22.76 -23.08 -10.91
C PRO A 121 -22.11 -24.25 -10.18
N GLY A 122 -21.15 -24.93 -10.82
CA GLY A 122 -20.45 -26.11 -10.29
C GLY A 122 -19.38 -25.83 -9.23
N LEU A 123 -19.03 -24.57 -8.99
CA LEU A 123 -18.08 -24.20 -7.94
C LEU A 123 -18.67 -24.40 -6.54
N SER A 124 -17.80 -24.81 -5.59
CA SER A 124 -18.16 -24.86 -4.18
C SER A 124 -18.48 -23.46 -3.63
N LEU A 125 -19.21 -23.40 -2.51
CA LEU A 125 -19.50 -22.12 -1.85
C LEU A 125 -18.22 -21.36 -1.47
N TYR A 126 -17.18 -22.08 -1.05
CA TYR A 126 -15.89 -21.48 -0.71
C TYR A 126 -15.19 -20.91 -1.95
N ASP A 127 -15.19 -21.64 -3.07
CA ASP A 127 -14.53 -21.17 -4.29
C ASP A 127 -15.25 -19.96 -4.89
N LYS A 128 -16.59 -19.92 -4.83
CA LYS A 128 -17.37 -18.73 -5.19
C LYS A 128 -16.99 -17.53 -4.33
N TYR A 129 -16.96 -17.71 -3.00
CA TYR A 129 -16.55 -16.66 -2.07
C TYR A 129 -15.13 -16.18 -2.34
N ASN A 130 -14.18 -17.09 -2.49
CA ASN A 130 -12.78 -16.75 -2.69
C ASN A 130 -12.57 -16.04 -4.03
N THR A 131 -13.24 -16.49 -5.09
CA THR A 131 -13.21 -15.84 -6.40
C THR A 131 -13.78 -14.42 -6.33
N LEU A 132 -14.92 -14.23 -5.64
CA LEU A 132 -15.48 -12.90 -5.42
C LEU A 132 -14.53 -12.01 -4.63
N ALA A 133 -13.89 -12.53 -3.58
CA ALA A 133 -12.91 -11.78 -2.81
C ALA A 133 -11.76 -11.30 -3.70
N TRP A 134 -11.18 -12.17 -4.54
CA TRP A 134 -10.12 -11.79 -5.48
C TRP A 134 -10.59 -10.77 -6.51
N GLU A 135 -11.70 -11.02 -7.20
CA GLU A 135 -12.10 -10.19 -8.34
C GLU A 135 -12.66 -8.83 -7.89
N LEU A 136 -13.45 -8.77 -6.81
CA LEU A 136 -14.07 -7.52 -6.34
C LEU A 136 -13.08 -6.65 -5.54
N ILE A 137 -12.11 -7.25 -4.84
CA ILE A 137 -11.21 -6.50 -3.95
C ILE A 137 -9.85 -6.23 -4.59
N SER A 138 -9.40 -7.00 -5.58
CA SER A 138 -8.06 -6.84 -6.19
C SER A 138 -7.73 -5.45 -6.71
N HIS A 139 -8.72 -4.66 -7.14
CA HIS A 139 -8.51 -3.26 -7.56
C HIS A 139 -8.66 -2.27 -6.41
N LEU A 140 -9.40 -2.65 -5.37
CA LEU A 140 -9.74 -1.83 -4.20
C LEU A 140 -8.87 -2.12 -2.98
N TRP A 141 -7.95 -3.08 -3.09
CA TRP A 141 -7.14 -3.62 -1.99
C TRP A 141 -6.43 -2.51 -1.20
N PHE A 142 -5.94 -1.49 -1.90
CA PHE A 142 -5.25 -0.36 -1.28
C PHE A 142 -6.15 0.36 -0.27
N LEU A 143 -7.43 0.58 -0.62
CA LEU A 143 -8.40 1.23 0.25
C LEU A 143 -8.75 0.32 1.44
N LEU A 144 -8.92 -0.98 1.20
CA LEU A 144 -9.16 -1.96 2.26
C LEU A 144 -8.03 -1.96 3.29
N VAL A 145 -6.79 -2.06 2.81
CA VAL A 145 -5.59 -2.03 3.67
C VAL A 145 -5.54 -0.72 4.44
N LEU A 146 -5.85 0.43 3.83
CA LEU A 146 -5.89 1.70 4.56
C LEU A 146 -6.94 1.73 5.68
N VAL A 147 -8.12 1.12 5.49
CA VAL A 147 -9.14 0.99 6.55
C VAL A 147 -8.61 0.11 7.68
N VAL A 148 -8.05 -1.06 7.36
CA VAL A 148 -7.45 -1.99 8.34
C VAL A 148 -6.29 -1.33 9.09
N MET A 149 -5.42 -0.61 8.39
CA MET A 149 -4.32 0.11 9.03
C MET A 149 -4.81 1.24 9.92
N THR A 150 -5.89 1.92 9.55
CA THR A 150 -6.48 2.97 10.37
C THR A 150 -6.98 2.43 11.71
N THR A 151 -7.63 1.26 11.72
CA THR A 151 -8.07 0.61 12.96
C THR A 151 -6.88 0.11 13.78
N LEU A 152 -5.92 -0.59 13.18
CA LEU A 152 -4.72 -1.09 13.88
C LEU A 152 -3.88 0.05 14.46
N CYS A 153 -3.77 1.16 13.75
CA CYS A 153 -2.95 2.30 14.19
C CYS A 153 -3.55 3.06 15.37
N VAL A 154 -4.82 2.84 15.77
CA VAL A 154 -5.36 3.36 17.02
C VAL A 154 -4.45 2.99 18.20
N TRP A 155 -4.05 1.71 18.25
CA TRP A 155 -3.18 1.20 19.31
C TRP A 155 -1.73 1.64 19.09
N ILE A 156 -1.22 1.51 17.86
CA ILE A 156 0.16 1.86 17.53
C ILE A 156 0.45 3.34 17.82
N PHE A 157 -0.44 4.25 17.40
CA PHE A 157 -0.25 5.69 17.58
C PHE A 157 -0.37 6.11 19.05
N LYS A 158 -1.26 5.49 19.82
CA LYS A 158 -1.29 5.68 21.29
C LYS A 158 0.04 5.26 21.91
N ARG A 159 0.57 4.10 21.53
CA ARG A 159 1.87 3.61 22.02
C ARG A 159 3.01 4.54 21.62
N ILE A 160 3.04 5.00 20.37
CA ILE A 160 4.03 5.97 19.89
C ILE A 160 3.95 7.27 20.71
N ARG A 161 2.75 7.82 20.91
CA ARG A 161 2.54 9.04 21.69
C ARG A 161 3.02 8.88 23.13
N ASN A 162 2.60 7.82 23.82
CA ASN A 162 2.99 7.59 25.21
C ASN A 162 4.52 7.39 25.34
N ASN A 163 5.14 6.68 24.40
CA ASN A 163 6.59 6.53 24.38
C ASN A 163 7.34 7.85 24.12
N LEU A 164 6.74 8.77 23.36
CA LEU A 164 7.30 10.11 23.12
C LEU A 164 7.08 11.07 24.29
N GLU A 165 6.04 10.87 25.10
CA GLU A 165 5.82 11.61 26.35
C GLU A 165 6.79 11.15 27.44
N ASN A 166 7.13 9.85 27.47
CA ASN A 166 8.06 9.26 28.45
C ASN A 166 9.54 9.33 28.06
N SER A 167 9.86 9.76 26.84
CA SER A 167 11.23 9.85 26.33
C SER A 167 11.58 11.32 26.08
N ASP A 168 12.76 11.77 26.51
CA ASP A 168 13.28 13.08 26.11
C ASP A 168 13.25 13.19 24.58
N LYS A 169 12.58 14.24 24.08
CA LYS A 169 12.25 14.44 22.65
C LYS A 169 13.45 14.63 21.73
N THR A 170 14.67 14.46 22.20
CA THR A 170 15.86 15.05 21.57
C THR A 170 17.02 14.07 21.59
N ASN A 171 17.09 13.17 20.59
CA ASN A 171 18.35 12.72 19.92
C ASN A 171 18.28 11.41 19.11
N LYS A 172 17.10 10.85 18.77
CA LYS A 172 17.07 9.71 17.84
C LYS A 172 17.42 10.17 16.42
N LYS A 173 18.73 10.20 16.12
CA LYS A 173 19.26 10.41 14.77
C LYS A 173 19.05 9.12 13.98
N PHE A 174 18.20 9.20 12.97
CA PHE A 174 18.07 8.16 11.96
C PHE A 174 19.07 8.47 10.85
N SER A 175 19.90 7.50 10.49
CA SER A 175 20.71 7.55 9.27
C SER A 175 20.01 6.76 8.16
N MET A 176 20.19 7.17 6.89
CA MET A 176 19.65 6.42 5.74
C MET A 176 20.11 4.97 5.74
N VAL A 177 21.38 4.70 6.09
CA VAL A 177 21.91 3.33 6.18
C VAL A 177 21.13 2.51 7.21
N LYS A 178 20.91 3.08 8.40
CA LYS A 178 20.16 2.40 9.47
C LYS A 178 18.72 2.11 9.03
N LEU A 179 18.09 3.06 8.33
CA LEU A 179 16.74 2.88 7.81
C LEU A 179 16.69 1.78 6.74
N SER A 180 17.62 1.79 5.79
CA SER A 180 17.73 0.76 4.74
C SER A 180 17.94 -0.62 5.34
N VAL A 181 18.80 -0.77 6.36
CA VAL A 181 19.02 -2.05 7.05
C VAL A 181 17.75 -2.52 7.76
N ILE A 182 17.02 -1.62 8.45
CA ILE A 182 15.74 -1.96 9.08
C ILE A 182 14.74 -2.49 8.04
N PHE A 183 14.59 -1.79 6.91
CA PHE A 183 13.68 -2.21 5.85
C PHE A 183 14.12 -3.51 5.17
N LEU A 184 15.41 -3.74 5.01
CA LEU A 184 15.95 -5.00 4.50
C LEU A 184 15.61 -6.15 5.45
N CYS A 185 15.86 -6.00 6.76
CA CYS A 185 15.52 -7.02 7.76
C CYS A 185 14.01 -7.30 7.81
N LEU A 186 13.16 -6.26 7.73
CA LEU A 186 11.72 -6.43 7.68
C LEU A 186 11.26 -7.12 6.39
N GLY A 187 11.89 -6.80 5.25
CA GLY A 187 11.64 -7.47 3.97
C GLY A 187 12.03 -8.94 4.00
N ILE A 188 13.20 -9.27 4.54
CA ILE A 188 13.63 -10.67 4.76
C ILE A 188 12.67 -11.38 5.71
N GLY A 189 12.28 -10.75 6.82
CA GLY A 189 11.31 -11.30 7.76
C GLY A 189 9.96 -11.60 7.09
N TYR A 190 9.45 -10.69 6.26
CA TYR A 190 8.25 -10.91 5.47
C TYR A 190 8.42 -12.08 4.47
N ALA A 191 9.56 -12.15 3.78
CA ALA A 191 9.85 -13.23 2.84
C ALA A 191 9.89 -14.60 3.54
N VAL A 192 10.51 -14.67 4.72
CA VAL A 192 10.52 -15.87 5.56
C VAL A 192 9.11 -16.25 5.98
N ILE A 193 8.30 -15.31 6.50
CA ILE A 193 6.90 -15.57 6.89
C ILE A 193 6.12 -16.13 5.70
N ARG A 194 6.18 -15.45 4.54
CA ARG A 194 5.48 -15.88 3.33
C ARG A 194 5.95 -17.26 2.86
N ARG A 195 7.25 -17.52 2.88
CA ARG A 195 7.83 -18.81 2.46
C ARG A 195 7.45 -19.94 3.42
N THR A 196 7.47 -19.70 4.73
CA THR A 196 7.05 -20.67 5.74
C THR A 196 5.57 -21.01 5.57
N ILE A 197 4.69 -20.01 5.39
CA ILE A 197 3.27 -20.26 5.12
C ILE A 197 3.09 -21.09 3.84
N PHE A 198 3.85 -20.79 2.78
CA PHE A 198 3.79 -21.56 1.53
C PHE A 198 4.20 -23.02 1.71
N ILE A 199 5.16 -23.32 2.59
CA ILE A 199 5.62 -24.69 2.86
C ILE A 199 4.64 -25.43 3.78
N VAL A 200 4.13 -24.77 4.81
CA VAL A 200 3.29 -25.41 5.85
C VAL A 200 1.84 -25.54 5.43
N TYR A 201 1.25 -24.49 4.86
CA TYR A 201 -0.15 -24.47 4.46
C TYR A 201 -0.39 -23.54 3.26
N PRO A 202 0.00 -23.96 2.04
CA PRO A 202 -0.17 -23.16 0.82
C PRO A 202 -1.60 -22.62 0.56
N PRO A 203 -2.70 -23.35 0.86
CA PRO A 203 -4.06 -22.89 0.54
C PRO A 203 -4.46 -21.56 1.19
N ILE A 204 -3.85 -21.17 2.30
CA ILE A 204 -4.17 -19.88 2.94
C ILE A 204 -3.68 -18.69 2.12
N LEU A 205 -2.61 -18.85 1.34
CA LEU A 205 -2.10 -17.78 0.48
C LEU A 205 -2.99 -17.57 -0.75
N SER A 206 -3.71 -18.60 -1.18
CA SER A 206 -4.76 -18.51 -2.20
C SER A 206 -6.07 -17.93 -1.68
N ASN A 207 -6.23 -17.73 -0.37
CA ASN A 207 -7.40 -17.06 0.19
C ASN A 207 -7.27 -15.54 0.00
N GLY A 208 -8.19 -14.95 -0.78
CA GLY A 208 -8.14 -13.53 -1.14
C GLY A 208 -8.19 -12.62 0.07
N MET A 209 -9.11 -12.88 1.01
CA MET A 209 -9.23 -12.04 2.21
C MET A 209 -8.00 -12.12 3.10
N PHE A 210 -7.42 -13.32 3.28
CA PHE A 210 -6.17 -13.46 4.04
C PHE A 210 -5.03 -12.68 3.37
N ASN A 211 -4.92 -12.77 2.04
CA ASN A 211 -3.89 -12.05 1.30
C ASN A 211 -4.04 -10.53 1.44
N PHE A 212 -5.25 -10.01 1.19
CA PHE A 212 -5.52 -8.57 1.24
C PHE A 212 -5.49 -8.01 2.67
N ILE A 213 -6.10 -8.68 3.64
CA ILE A 213 -6.16 -8.16 5.03
C ILE A 213 -4.85 -8.39 5.77
N VAL A 214 -4.26 -9.57 5.68
CA VAL A 214 -3.11 -9.94 6.51
C VAL A 214 -1.81 -9.68 5.79
N MET A 215 -1.60 -10.32 4.62
CA MET A 215 -0.30 -10.28 3.95
C MET A 215 0.06 -8.89 3.43
N GLN A 216 -0.89 -8.18 2.81
CA GLN A 216 -0.65 -6.82 2.34
C GLN A 216 -0.50 -5.84 3.50
N THR A 217 -1.36 -5.93 4.53
CA THR A 217 -1.20 -5.07 5.72
C THR A 217 0.17 -5.28 6.36
N LEU A 218 0.61 -6.54 6.53
CA LEU A 218 1.92 -6.85 7.10
C LEU A 218 3.06 -6.24 6.26
N PHE A 219 2.98 -6.37 4.94
CA PHE A 219 3.98 -5.81 4.03
C PHE A 219 4.03 -4.27 4.06
N TYR A 220 2.86 -3.61 4.08
CA TYR A 220 2.77 -2.16 3.98
C TYR A 220 2.84 -1.41 5.33
N LEU A 221 2.71 -2.12 6.45
CA LEU A 221 2.80 -1.56 7.81
C LEU A 221 4.08 -0.78 8.09
N PRO A 222 5.28 -1.27 7.75
CA PRO A 222 6.52 -0.52 7.94
C PRO A 222 6.52 0.83 7.22
N PHE A 223 6.05 0.87 5.98
CA PHE A 223 5.99 2.09 5.16
C PHE A 223 5.01 3.11 5.76
N PHE A 224 3.86 2.64 6.23
CA PHE A 224 2.89 3.49 6.89
C PHE A 224 3.41 4.08 8.21
N ILE A 225 4.06 3.26 9.03
CA ILE A 225 4.70 3.74 10.27
C ILE A 225 5.83 4.71 9.96
N LEU A 226 6.62 4.46 8.91
CA LEU A 226 7.67 5.37 8.44
C LEU A 226 7.10 6.77 8.15
N GLY A 227 5.94 6.84 7.50
CA GLY A 227 5.21 8.09 7.29
C GLY A 227 4.90 8.83 8.59
N ALA A 228 4.35 8.12 9.58
CA ALA A 228 4.06 8.70 10.89
C ALA A 228 5.33 9.19 11.61
N LEU A 229 6.42 8.42 11.54
CA LEU A 229 7.73 8.80 12.11
C LEU A 229 8.33 10.03 11.39
N ALA A 230 8.17 10.14 10.07
CA ALA A 230 8.63 11.28 9.30
C ALA A 230 7.88 12.57 9.70
N PHE A 231 6.63 12.47 10.15
CA PHE A 231 5.91 13.61 10.73
C PHE A 231 6.47 13.99 12.12
N ILE A 232 6.81 13.00 12.95
CA ILE A 232 7.31 13.21 14.32
C ILE A 232 8.73 13.79 14.32
N PHE A 233 9.61 13.30 13.44
CA PHE A 233 11.03 13.63 13.40
C PHE A 233 11.39 14.46 12.16
N PRO A 234 11.57 15.79 12.28
CA PRO A 234 11.91 16.66 11.15
C PRO A 234 13.19 16.23 10.41
N HIS A 235 14.18 15.70 11.12
CA HIS A 235 15.40 15.14 10.52
C HIS A 235 15.08 13.99 9.56
N LEU A 236 14.15 13.10 9.92
CA LEU A 236 13.76 11.98 9.07
C LEU A 236 13.02 12.48 7.82
N LYS A 237 12.17 13.50 7.95
CA LYS A 237 11.58 14.20 6.79
C LYS A 237 12.65 14.79 5.87
N ALA A 238 13.67 15.45 6.44
CA ALA A 238 14.74 16.06 5.67
C ALA A 238 15.53 15.05 4.83
N LEU A 239 15.75 13.83 5.34
CA LEU A 239 16.38 12.74 4.59
C LEU A 239 15.59 12.34 3.32
N PHE A 240 14.26 12.43 3.34
CA PHE A 240 13.45 12.12 2.16
C PHE A 240 13.41 13.25 1.14
N THR A 241 13.61 14.50 1.56
CA THR A 241 13.61 15.67 0.68
C THR A 241 15.00 16.01 0.15
N THR A 242 16.07 15.42 0.70
CA THR A 242 17.44 15.69 0.28
C THR A 242 17.94 14.57 -0.64
N PRO A 243 18.25 14.86 -1.91
CA PRO A 243 18.77 13.84 -2.81
C PRO A 243 20.17 13.40 -2.36
N SER A 244 20.40 12.09 -2.35
CA SER A 244 21.69 11.49 -2.02
C SER A 244 22.13 10.56 -3.14
N ARG A 245 23.33 10.80 -3.69
CA ARG A 245 23.90 9.99 -4.77
C ARG A 245 24.01 8.51 -4.40
N GLY A 246 24.36 8.22 -3.14
CA GLY A 246 24.44 6.85 -2.64
C GLY A 246 23.07 6.16 -2.60
N CYS A 247 22.01 6.88 -2.26
CA CYS A 247 20.65 6.34 -2.29
C CYS A 247 20.19 6.09 -3.72
N THR A 248 20.54 6.94 -4.68
CA THR A 248 20.22 6.74 -6.10
C THR A 248 20.88 5.48 -6.65
N LEU A 249 22.18 5.27 -6.37
CA LEU A 249 22.88 4.06 -6.79
C LEU A 249 22.30 2.80 -6.13
N ALA A 250 22.04 2.86 -4.82
CA ALA A 250 21.42 1.74 -4.11
C ALA A 250 20.02 1.42 -4.62
N ALA A 251 19.21 2.43 -4.96
CA ALA A 251 17.89 2.25 -5.55
C ALA A 251 17.97 1.62 -6.95
N ALA A 252 18.95 2.03 -7.78
CA ALA A 252 19.18 1.42 -9.09
C ALA A 252 19.57 -0.06 -8.96
N LEU A 253 20.49 -0.39 -8.05
CA LEU A 253 20.87 -1.79 -7.78
C LEU A 253 19.71 -2.62 -7.24
N ALA A 254 18.92 -2.06 -6.32
CA ALA A 254 17.73 -2.73 -5.79
C ALA A 254 16.67 -2.95 -6.88
N PHE A 255 16.51 -2.02 -7.81
CA PHE A 255 15.61 -2.17 -8.93
C PHE A 255 16.09 -3.25 -9.91
N VAL A 256 17.39 -3.30 -10.21
CA VAL A 256 17.96 -4.40 -11.01
C VAL A 256 17.71 -5.75 -10.32
N ALA A 257 17.93 -5.85 -9.01
CA ALA A 257 17.64 -7.07 -8.24
C ALA A 257 16.15 -7.42 -8.20
N TYR A 258 15.25 -6.44 -8.31
CA TYR A 258 13.80 -6.64 -8.38
C TYR A 258 13.35 -7.22 -9.74
N LEU A 259 14.12 -6.98 -10.81
CA LEU A 259 13.85 -7.50 -12.16
C LEU A 259 14.36 -8.94 -12.38
N LEU A 260 15.20 -9.46 -11.48
CA LEU A 260 15.77 -10.82 -11.52
C LEU A 260 14.85 -11.81 -10.79
#